data_AF-A0A4S8Z5F2-F1
#
_entry.id   AF-A0A4S8Z5F2-F1
#
_cell.length_a   1.000
_cell.length_b   1.000
_cell.length_c   1.000
_cell.angle_alpha   90.00
_cell.angle_beta   90.00
_cell.angle_gamma   90.00
#
_symmetry.space_group_name_H-M   'P 1'
#
loop_
_entity.id
_entity.type
_entity.pdbx_description
1 polymer ?
#
loop_
_entity_poly.entity_id
_entity_poly.type
_entity_poly.pdbx_seq_one_letter_code
_entity_poly.pdbx_strand_id
1 'polypeptide(L)'
;MVCPFVGRAWTVLQEKNIPYQYIEVNPYHKPDSLLKLNPRGLVPTLQYDNKPLYESTVICEFLEEAYPDHGPKLLSEDPYERARTRIWTDYCTSRIIPAFHRFLQFQPMSDTEGLEEVRQEFLGHLKEFTKEMDSEGPYFSGKDIGLIDLVVAPWAIRLWVFDHYKNGLNIPEGGEDSAVWSRFNKRLKAIEERPSVRETTSEKEKYLSIYQKYADDKAQSELAKATRKGRGVP
;
A
#
# COMPACT_ATOMS: atom_id res chain seq x y z
N MET A 1 -12.10 2.53 5.22
CA MET A 1 -11.85 1.20 4.61
C MET A 1 -10.71 0.45 5.29
N VAL A 2 -10.75 -0.89 5.39
CA VAL A 2 -9.67 -1.68 6.02
C VAL A 2 -8.68 -2.31 5.04
N CYS A 3 -9.16 -2.89 3.94
CA CYS A 3 -8.29 -3.65 3.02
C CYS A 3 -7.32 -2.71 2.28
N PRO A 4 -5.98 -2.85 2.43
CA PRO A 4 -5.04 -1.94 1.79
C PRO A 4 -5.07 -2.02 0.26
N PHE A 5 -5.44 -3.15 -0.34
CA PHE A 5 -5.56 -3.29 -1.79
C PHE A 5 -6.77 -2.56 -2.36
N VAL A 6 -7.90 -2.57 -1.65
CA VAL A 6 -9.06 -1.71 -1.97
C VAL A 6 -8.65 -0.25 -1.82
N GLY A 7 -7.77 0.03 -0.86
CA GLY A 7 -7.03 1.29 -0.64
C GLY A 7 -6.63 1.94 -1.93
N ARG A 8 -5.80 1.24 -2.68
CA ARG A 8 -5.21 1.73 -3.93
C ARG A 8 -6.27 2.23 -4.91
N ALA A 9 -7.23 1.37 -5.25
CA ALA A 9 -8.25 1.69 -6.24
C ALA A 9 -9.20 2.80 -5.75
N TRP A 10 -9.61 2.76 -4.48
CA TRP A 10 -10.52 3.77 -3.94
C TRP A 10 -9.85 5.14 -3.84
N THR A 11 -8.58 5.20 -3.41
CA THR A 11 -7.85 6.47 -3.39
C THR A 11 -7.64 7.04 -4.80
N VAL A 12 -7.39 6.20 -5.82
CA VAL A 12 -7.33 6.66 -7.23
C VAL A 12 -8.68 7.22 -7.70
N LEU A 13 -9.79 6.54 -7.41
CA LEU A 13 -11.14 7.03 -7.73
C LEU A 13 -11.41 8.41 -7.12
N GLN A 14 -11.04 8.60 -5.85
CA GLN A 14 -11.19 9.88 -5.16
C GLN A 14 -10.25 10.95 -5.71
N GLU A 15 -8.97 10.64 -5.88
CA GLU A 15 -7.98 11.59 -6.38
C GLU A 15 -8.36 12.13 -7.77
N LYS A 16 -8.88 11.25 -8.63
CA LYS A 16 -9.31 11.62 -9.98
C LYS A 16 -10.73 12.21 -10.04
N ASN A 17 -11.49 12.24 -8.95
CA ASN A 17 -12.91 12.62 -8.94
C ASN A 17 -13.73 11.81 -9.96
N ILE A 18 -13.50 10.50 -10.04
CA ILE A 18 -14.28 9.60 -10.89
C ILE A 18 -15.56 9.22 -10.14
N PRO A 19 -16.76 9.32 -10.72
CA PRO A 19 -17.98 8.83 -10.08
C PRO A 19 -17.98 7.30 -9.94
N TYR A 20 -18.31 6.78 -8.76
CA TYR A 20 -18.40 5.34 -8.51
C TYR A 20 -19.50 5.00 -7.52
N GLN A 21 -19.94 3.75 -7.53
CA GLN A 21 -20.75 3.16 -6.46
C GLN A 21 -19.85 2.28 -5.59
N TYR A 22 -19.76 2.59 -4.30
CA TYR A 22 -19.06 1.75 -3.35
C TYR A 22 -19.95 0.63 -2.82
N ILE A 23 -19.47 -0.61 -2.85
CA ILE A 23 -20.16 -1.78 -2.30
C ILE A 23 -19.21 -2.44 -1.29
N GLU A 24 -19.53 -2.32 -0.01
CA GLU A 24 -18.79 -2.99 1.07
C GLU A 24 -19.03 -4.51 0.98
N VAL A 25 -17.94 -5.29 1.04
CA VAL A 25 -18.02 -6.75 1.04
C VAL A 25 -17.43 -7.29 2.33
N ASN A 26 -18.19 -8.16 3.00
CA ASN A 26 -17.67 -8.95 4.11
C ASN A 26 -16.80 -10.10 3.57
N PRO A 27 -15.48 -10.13 3.85
CA PRO A 27 -14.60 -11.18 3.33
C PRO A 27 -14.91 -12.58 3.88
N TYR A 28 -15.62 -12.68 5.01
CA TYR A 28 -16.05 -13.95 5.60
C TYR A 28 -17.35 -14.49 4.98
N HIS A 29 -18.17 -13.61 4.40
CA HIS A 29 -19.43 -13.95 3.72
C HIS A 29 -19.45 -13.26 2.37
N LYS A 30 -18.79 -13.89 1.39
CA LYS A 30 -18.67 -13.36 0.03
C LYS A 30 -20.04 -13.39 -0.66
N PRO A 31 -20.58 -12.24 -1.10
CA PRO A 31 -21.90 -12.20 -1.71
C PRO A 31 -21.86 -12.78 -3.13
N ASP A 32 -22.98 -13.37 -3.58
CA ASP A 32 -23.10 -13.93 -4.93
C ASP A 32 -22.85 -12.89 -6.02
N SER A 33 -23.16 -11.61 -5.78
CA SER A 33 -22.87 -10.52 -6.69
C SER A 33 -21.37 -10.37 -6.96
N LEU A 34 -20.53 -10.51 -5.93
CA LEU A 34 -19.07 -10.52 -6.09
C LEU A 34 -18.62 -11.80 -6.79
N LEU A 35 -19.12 -12.97 -6.39
CA LEU A 35 -18.68 -14.25 -6.94
C LEU A 35 -19.02 -14.41 -8.43
N LYS A 36 -20.13 -13.82 -8.89
CA LYS A 36 -20.50 -13.76 -10.32
C LYS A 36 -19.52 -12.92 -11.15
N LEU A 37 -18.96 -11.86 -10.56
CA LEU A 37 -17.99 -10.98 -11.22
C LEU A 37 -16.55 -11.51 -11.11
N ASN A 38 -16.19 -12.00 -9.93
CA ASN A 38 -14.87 -12.51 -9.60
C ASN A 38 -15.02 -13.82 -8.83
N PRO A 39 -14.90 -14.99 -9.50
CA PRO A 39 -15.00 -16.30 -8.86
C PRO A 39 -13.95 -16.56 -7.77
N ARG A 40 -12.82 -15.83 -7.77
CA ARG A 40 -11.84 -15.87 -6.65
C ARG A 40 -12.41 -15.20 -5.39
N GLY A 41 -13.38 -14.30 -5.57
CA GLY A 41 -14.03 -13.53 -4.52
C GLY A 41 -13.05 -12.66 -3.75
N LEU A 42 -12.09 -12.04 -4.47
CA LEU A 42 -11.09 -11.14 -3.92
C LEU A 42 -11.52 -9.69 -4.19
N VAL A 43 -11.03 -8.79 -3.35
CA VAL A 43 -11.25 -7.34 -3.47
C VAL A 43 -9.90 -6.61 -3.57
N PRO A 44 -9.81 -5.50 -4.31
CA PRO A 44 -10.89 -4.85 -5.07
C PRO A 44 -11.31 -5.64 -6.32
N THR A 45 -12.60 -5.57 -6.64
CA THR A 45 -13.15 -5.94 -7.94
C THR A 45 -13.90 -4.73 -8.46
N LEU A 46 -13.52 -4.23 -9.62
CA LEU A 46 -14.17 -3.10 -10.29
C LEU A 46 -15.10 -3.66 -11.37
N GLN A 47 -16.35 -3.23 -11.41
CA GLN A 47 -17.25 -3.50 -12.52
C GLN A 47 -17.33 -2.23 -13.38
N TYR A 48 -16.93 -2.35 -14.65
CA TYR A 48 -17.01 -1.26 -15.64
C TYR A 48 -17.74 -1.77 -16.88
N ASP A 49 -18.82 -1.11 -17.30
CA ASP A 49 -19.68 -1.54 -18.42
C ASP A 49 -20.07 -3.03 -18.36
N ASN A 50 -20.49 -3.48 -17.17
CA ASN A 50 -20.82 -4.88 -16.86
C ASN A 50 -19.66 -5.89 -17.01
N LYS A 51 -18.41 -5.42 -17.15
CA LYS A 51 -17.21 -6.25 -17.22
C LYS A 51 -16.41 -6.15 -15.92
N PRO A 52 -16.00 -7.27 -15.32
CA PRO A 52 -15.20 -7.25 -14.12
C PRO A 52 -13.70 -7.01 -14.43
N LEU A 53 -13.06 -6.24 -13.57
CA LEU A 53 -11.61 -6.07 -13.48
C LEU A 53 -11.16 -6.40 -12.06
N TYR A 54 -9.98 -7.01 -11.94
CA TYR A 54 -9.34 -7.41 -10.70
C TYR A 54 -7.83 -7.08 -10.77
N GLU A 55 -7.11 -7.35 -9.69
CA GLU A 55 -5.76 -6.87 -9.41
C GLU A 55 -5.70 -5.35 -9.16
N SER A 56 -5.40 -4.97 -7.91
CA SER A 56 -5.49 -3.57 -7.47
C SER A 56 -4.64 -2.59 -8.29
N THR A 57 -3.42 -2.97 -8.68
CA THR A 57 -2.54 -2.11 -9.51
C THR A 57 -3.03 -1.99 -10.95
N VAL A 58 -3.57 -3.08 -11.51
CA VAL A 58 -4.17 -3.07 -12.85
C VAL A 58 -5.42 -2.18 -12.88
N ILE A 59 -6.26 -2.26 -11.85
CA ILE A 59 -7.41 -1.36 -11.69
C ILE A 59 -6.94 0.11 -11.62
N CYS A 60 -5.89 0.42 -10.87
CA CYS A 60 -5.35 1.77 -10.79
C CYS A 60 -4.86 2.29 -12.15
N GLU A 61 -4.14 1.48 -12.94
CA GLU A 61 -3.74 1.88 -14.31
C GLU A 61 -4.95 2.03 -15.23
N PHE A 62 -5.92 1.12 -15.17
CA PHE A 62 -7.16 1.22 -15.95
C PHE A 62 -7.90 2.53 -15.66
N LEU A 63 -8.02 2.94 -14.40
CA LEU A 63 -8.70 4.18 -14.03
C LEU A 63 -7.95 5.43 -14.54
N GLU A 64 -6.62 5.38 -14.61
CA GLU A 64 -5.82 6.45 -15.22
C GLU A 64 -6.07 6.53 -16.73
N GLU A 65 -6.16 5.40 -17.42
CA GLU A 65 -6.31 5.33 -18.88
C GLU A 65 -7.74 5.58 -19.35
N ALA A 66 -8.75 5.07 -18.63
CA ALA A 66 -10.16 5.19 -19.00
C ALA A 66 -10.75 6.57 -18.68
N TYR A 67 -10.09 7.34 -17.81
CA TYR A 67 -10.54 8.67 -17.38
C TYR A 67 -9.41 9.71 -17.46
N PRO A 68 -8.88 9.98 -18.65
CA PRO A 68 -7.73 10.89 -18.83
C PRO A 68 -8.08 12.36 -18.49
N ASP A 69 -9.36 12.73 -18.62
CA ASP A 69 -9.85 14.10 -18.37
C ASP A 69 -10.30 14.33 -16.91
N HIS A 70 -10.12 13.33 -16.04
CA HIS A 70 -10.54 13.36 -14.64
C HIS A 70 -9.37 13.58 -13.69
N GLY A 71 -9.43 14.69 -12.94
CA GLY A 71 -8.48 15.04 -11.89
C GLY A 71 -7.04 15.15 -12.38
N PRO A 72 -6.03 14.99 -11.50
CA PRO A 72 -4.63 15.06 -11.90
C PRO A 72 -4.23 13.83 -12.72
N LYS A 73 -3.21 14.01 -13.57
CA LYS A 73 -2.50 12.90 -14.22
C LYS A 73 -1.62 12.22 -13.18
N LEU A 74 -1.81 10.92 -13.01
CA LEU A 74 -1.07 10.12 -12.02
C LEU A 74 0.12 9.40 -12.64
N LEU A 75 0.16 9.30 -13.97
CA LEU A 75 1.29 8.78 -14.72
C LEU A 75 1.87 9.86 -15.64
N SER A 76 3.19 9.82 -15.84
CA SER A 76 3.86 10.64 -16.84
C SER A 76 3.32 10.34 -18.25
N GLU A 77 3.40 11.30 -19.15
CA GLU A 77 3.19 11.05 -20.59
C GLU A 77 4.43 10.46 -21.24
N ASP A 78 5.60 10.66 -20.63
CA ASP A 78 6.86 10.09 -21.11
C ASP A 78 6.85 8.55 -20.91
N PRO A 79 7.03 7.76 -21.98
CA PRO A 79 6.99 6.30 -21.90
C PRO A 79 8.04 5.70 -20.97
N TYR A 80 9.22 6.31 -20.87
CA TYR A 80 10.30 5.82 -20.00
C TYR A 80 9.96 6.05 -18.53
N GLU A 81 9.49 7.25 -18.16
CA GLU A 81 9.06 7.55 -16.80
C GLU A 81 7.83 6.73 -16.37
N ARG A 82 6.91 6.41 -17.30
CA ARG A 82 5.84 5.43 -17.04
C ARG A 82 6.40 4.05 -16.73
N ALA A 83 7.36 3.57 -17.52
CA ALA A 83 7.99 2.27 -17.29
C ALA A 83 8.75 2.24 -15.95
N ARG A 84 9.50 3.30 -15.63
CA ARG A 84 10.17 3.48 -14.33
C ARG A 84 9.19 3.46 -13.17
N THR A 85 8.04 4.13 -13.30
CA THR A 85 6.96 4.10 -12.31
C THR A 85 6.44 2.68 -12.08
N ARG A 86 6.27 1.89 -13.14
CA ARG A 86 5.84 0.48 -13.04
C ARG A 86 6.88 -0.40 -12.35
N ILE A 87 8.16 -0.23 -12.64
CA ILE A 87 9.26 -0.95 -11.98
C ILE A 87 9.24 -0.70 -10.47
N TRP A 88 9.15 0.57 -10.05
CA TRP A 88 9.13 0.89 -8.62
C TRP A 88 7.81 0.52 -7.94
N THR A 89 6.70 0.54 -8.67
CA THR A 89 5.41 0.02 -8.21
C THR A 89 5.47 -1.49 -7.95
N ASP A 90 6.13 -2.24 -8.84
CA ASP A 90 6.43 -3.65 -8.63
C ASP A 90 7.33 -3.83 -7.41
N TYR A 91 8.43 -3.08 -7.30
CA TYR A 91 9.32 -3.13 -6.13
C TYR A 91 8.55 -2.95 -4.81
N CYS A 92 7.62 -2.00 -4.75
CA CYS A 92 6.76 -1.85 -3.57
C CYS A 92 5.91 -3.09 -3.29
N THR A 93 5.34 -3.70 -4.32
CA THR A 93 4.44 -4.86 -4.20
C THR A 93 5.19 -6.17 -3.95
N SER A 94 6.40 -6.33 -4.49
CA SER A 94 7.19 -7.56 -4.43
C SER A 94 8.22 -7.55 -3.28
N ARG A 95 8.62 -6.38 -2.77
CA ARG A 95 9.63 -6.23 -1.69
C ARG A 95 9.10 -5.56 -0.44
N ILE A 96 8.66 -4.29 -0.54
CA ILE A 96 8.28 -3.48 0.62
C ILE A 96 7.06 -4.08 1.35
N ILE A 97 5.99 -4.41 0.63
CA ILE A 97 4.75 -4.90 1.24
C ILE A 97 4.96 -6.29 1.88
N PRO A 98 5.62 -7.26 1.24
CA PRO A 98 6.00 -8.49 1.91
C PRO A 98 6.84 -8.27 3.16
N ALA A 99 7.84 -7.38 3.13
CA ALA A 99 8.68 -7.08 4.28
C ALA A 99 7.90 -6.40 5.42
N PHE A 100 6.98 -5.47 5.10
CA PHE A 100 6.03 -4.89 6.06
C PHE A 100 5.26 -5.98 6.80
N HIS A 101 4.71 -6.93 6.05
CA HIS A 101 3.89 -8.01 6.62
C HIS A 101 4.74 -9.05 7.35
N ARG A 102 5.96 -9.34 6.91
CA ARG A 102 6.91 -10.19 7.64
C ARG A 102 7.26 -9.58 8.98
N PHE A 103 7.65 -8.30 8.99
CA PHE A 103 7.99 -7.59 10.22
C PHE A 103 6.80 -7.53 11.20
N LEU A 104 5.60 -7.24 10.69
CA LEU A 104 4.40 -7.20 11.51
C LEU A 104 4.00 -8.58 12.06
N GLN A 105 4.10 -9.65 11.27
CA GLN A 105 3.71 -11.01 11.69
C GLN A 105 4.80 -11.74 12.49
N PHE A 106 6.01 -11.20 12.55
CA PHE A 106 7.11 -11.84 13.25
C PHE A 106 6.75 -12.18 14.70
N GLN A 107 6.87 -13.46 15.06
CA GLN A 107 6.73 -13.97 16.42
C GLN A 107 8.12 -14.32 16.95
N PRO A 108 8.51 -13.82 18.13
CA PRO A 108 9.77 -14.20 18.75
C PRO A 108 9.72 -15.69 19.13
N MET A 109 10.55 -16.51 18.48
CA MET A 109 10.87 -17.86 18.95
C MET A 109 12.00 -17.70 19.99
N SER A 110 11.64 -17.30 21.20
CA SER A 110 12.53 -17.10 22.38
C SER A 110 13.68 -16.09 22.28
N ASP A 111 14.13 -15.65 21.10
CA ASP A 111 15.22 -14.70 20.91
C ASP A 111 14.79 -13.40 20.23
N THR A 112 15.30 -12.27 20.71
CA THR A 112 14.99 -10.93 20.18
C THR A 112 15.80 -10.56 18.95
N GLU A 113 16.90 -11.26 18.66
CA GLU A 113 17.80 -10.96 17.53
C GLU A 113 17.07 -11.01 16.18
N GLY A 114 16.13 -11.94 16.00
CA GLY A 114 15.39 -12.08 14.73
C GLY A 114 14.40 -10.93 14.44
N LEU A 115 13.94 -10.19 15.45
CA LEU A 115 13.03 -9.05 15.23
C LEU A 115 13.77 -7.90 14.55
N GLU A 116 15.02 -7.66 14.95
CA GLU A 116 15.82 -6.59 14.40
C GLU A 116 16.23 -6.90 12.96
N GLU A 117 16.51 -8.16 12.63
CA GLU A 117 16.81 -8.57 11.25
C GLU A 117 15.64 -8.26 10.29
N VAL A 118 14.41 -8.66 10.63
CA VAL A 118 13.24 -8.39 9.78
C VAL A 118 12.87 -6.89 9.73
N ARG A 119 13.19 -6.14 10.79
CA ARG A 119 13.06 -4.68 10.81
C ARG A 119 14.05 -4.05 9.83
N GLN A 120 15.32 -4.44 9.90
CA GLN A 120 16.37 -3.93 9.01
C GLN A 120 16.15 -4.33 7.56
N GLU A 121 15.59 -5.51 7.28
CA GLU A 121 15.11 -5.88 5.94
C GLU A 121 14.08 -4.86 5.42
N PHE A 122 13.06 -4.57 6.23
CA PHE A 122 12.00 -3.63 5.86
C PHE A 122 12.55 -2.20 5.65
N LEU A 123 13.37 -1.71 6.58
CA LEU A 123 14.01 -0.39 6.47
C LEU A 123 14.96 -0.32 5.26
N GLY A 124 15.69 -1.39 4.95
CA GLY A 124 16.54 -1.49 3.77
C GLY A 124 15.76 -1.27 2.48
N HIS A 125 14.59 -1.90 2.35
CA HIS A 125 13.72 -1.70 1.18
C HIS A 125 13.13 -0.30 1.10
N LEU A 126 12.70 0.28 2.23
CA LEU A 126 12.23 1.68 2.26
C LEU A 126 13.34 2.65 1.85
N LYS A 127 14.57 2.39 2.29
CA LYS A 127 15.74 3.20 1.96
C LYS A 127 16.07 3.14 0.47
N GLU A 128 16.12 1.94 -0.13
CA GLU A 128 16.37 1.77 -1.56
C GLU A 128 15.31 2.49 -2.41
N PHE A 129 14.03 2.31 -2.07
CA PHE A 129 12.94 3.03 -2.73
C PHE A 129 13.07 4.55 -2.58
N THR A 130 13.43 5.04 -1.39
CA THR A 130 13.51 6.48 -1.13
C THR A 130 14.70 7.14 -1.84
N LYS A 131 15.81 6.43 -2.04
CA LYS A 131 16.96 6.92 -2.81
C LYS A 131 16.57 7.30 -4.24
N GLU A 132 15.58 6.60 -4.79
CA GLU A 132 15.11 6.72 -6.16
C GLU A 132 13.98 7.72 -6.33
N MET A 133 13.45 8.24 -5.23
CA MET A 133 12.53 9.37 -5.28
C MET A 133 13.23 10.66 -5.73
N ASP A 134 12.44 11.57 -6.28
CA ASP A 134 12.88 12.94 -6.55
C ASP A 134 13.48 13.62 -5.30
N SER A 135 14.53 14.41 -5.50
CA SER A 135 15.28 15.02 -4.41
C SER A 135 14.54 16.19 -3.76
N GLU A 136 13.68 16.90 -4.51
CA GLU A 136 12.85 17.98 -3.99
C GLU A 136 11.54 17.42 -3.39
N GLY A 137 10.89 16.49 -4.09
CA GLY A 137 9.65 15.83 -3.69
C GLY A 137 8.45 16.81 -3.57
N PRO A 138 7.43 16.48 -2.74
CA PRO A 138 7.45 15.45 -1.70
C PRO A 138 7.10 14.04 -2.19
N TYR A 139 6.67 13.86 -3.43
CA TYR A 139 6.20 12.58 -3.97
C TYR A 139 7.29 11.84 -4.75
N PHE A 140 7.01 10.61 -5.18
CA PHE A 140 8.03 9.75 -5.79
C PHE A 140 8.72 10.39 -6.99
N SER A 141 7.94 10.98 -7.90
CA SER A 141 8.45 11.59 -9.14
C SER A 141 8.58 13.11 -9.07
N GLY A 142 8.41 13.73 -7.90
CA GLY A 142 8.56 15.18 -7.73
C GLY A 142 7.46 15.84 -6.90
N LYS A 143 7.01 17.00 -7.37
CA LYS A 143 6.08 17.89 -6.65
C LYS A 143 4.63 17.41 -6.68
N ASP A 144 4.27 16.67 -7.71
CA ASP A 144 2.92 16.18 -7.95
C ASP A 144 2.78 14.72 -7.55
N ILE A 145 1.58 14.36 -7.07
CA ILE A 145 1.28 13.00 -6.61
C ILE A 145 1.21 12.05 -7.81
N GLY A 146 1.93 10.93 -7.73
CA GLY A 146 1.91 9.90 -8.76
C GLY A 146 1.08 8.68 -8.38
N LEU A 147 0.82 7.81 -9.36
CA LEU A 147 0.10 6.56 -9.17
C LEU A 147 0.79 5.68 -8.11
N ILE A 148 2.13 5.64 -8.13
CA ILE A 148 2.94 4.90 -7.16
C ILE A 148 2.75 5.40 -5.73
N ASP A 149 2.50 6.70 -5.54
CA ASP A 149 2.22 7.26 -4.21
C ASP A 149 0.89 6.76 -3.67
N LEU A 150 -0.14 6.72 -4.51
CA LEU A 150 -1.46 6.20 -4.14
C LEU A 150 -1.45 4.68 -3.94
N VAL A 151 -0.67 3.95 -4.73
CA VAL A 151 -0.51 2.50 -4.59
C VAL A 151 0.12 2.13 -3.24
N VAL A 152 1.03 2.95 -2.72
CA VAL A 152 1.75 2.70 -1.46
C VAL A 152 1.09 3.35 -0.26
N ALA A 153 0.29 4.41 -0.48
CA ALA A 153 -0.38 5.17 0.57
C ALA A 153 -1.09 4.31 1.64
N PRO A 154 -1.81 3.22 1.29
CA PRO A 154 -2.44 2.37 2.29
C PRO A 154 -1.46 1.78 3.32
N TRP A 155 -0.22 1.48 2.94
CA TRP A 155 0.79 0.99 3.88
C TRP A 155 1.51 2.14 4.59
N ALA A 156 1.77 3.24 3.87
CA ALA A 156 2.42 4.42 4.43
C ALA A 156 1.67 4.96 5.65
N ILE A 157 0.36 5.21 5.53
CA ILE A 157 -0.47 5.74 6.63
C ILE A 157 -0.68 4.75 7.79
N ARG A 158 -0.19 3.51 7.64
CA ARG A 158 -0.33 2.43 8.63
C ARG A 158 0.99 2.04 9.26
N LEU A 159 2.08 2.79 9.02
CA LEU A 159 3.37 2.54 9.66
C LEU A 159 3.32 2.66 11.19
N TRP A 160 2.38 3.44 11.73
CA TRP A 160 2.15 3.55 13.18
C TRP A 160 1.87 2.21 13.87
N VAL A 161 1.46 1.16 13.13
CA VAL A 161 1.25 -0.17 13.70
C VAL A 161 2.53 -0.74 14.29
N PHE A 162 3.71 -0.33 13.80
CA PHE A 162 4.98 -0.77 14.34
C PHE A 162 5.29 -0.12 15.69
N ASP A 163 4.91 1.15 15.89
CA ASP A 163 4.97 1.80 17.21
C ASP A 163 4.11 1.03 18.23
N HIS A 164 2.95 0.56 17.79
CA HIS A 164 2.02 -0.15 18.65
C HIS A 164 2.41 -1.61 18.94
N TYR A 165 2.90 -2.35 17.93
CA TYR A 165 3.09 -3.81 18.03
C TYR A 165 4.55 -4.28 18.04
N LYS A 166 5.51 -3.43 17.62
CA LYS A 166 6.90 -3.84 17.34
C LYS A 166 7.96 -2.88 17.92
N ASN A 167 7.59 -2.08 18.92
CA ASN A 167 8.45 -1.08 19.56
C ASN A 167 9.02 -0.06 18.56
N GLY A 168 8.19 0.40 17.63
CA GLY A 168 8.53 1.41 16.64
C GLY A 168 9.13 0.87 15.37
N LEU A 169 9.48 1.76 14.45
CA LEU A 169 10.31 1.45 13.27
C LEU A 169 11.81 1.52 13.58
N ASN A 170 12.22 2.32 14.57
CA ASN A 170 13.62 2.59 14.91
C ASN A 170 14.45 3.08 13.71
N ILE A 171 13.89 4.03 12.93
CA ILE A 171 14.65 4.72 11.89
C ILE A 171 15.83 5.44 12.55
N PRO A 172 17.09 5.23 12.11
CA PRO A 172 18.25 5.88 12.70
C PRO A 172 18.17 7.40 12.65
N GLU A 173 18.51 8.05 13.76
CA GLU A 173 18.69 9.50 13.81
C GLU A 173 20.12 9.85 13.37
N GLY A 174 20.25 10.67 12.32
CA GLY A 174 21.56 11.06 11.80
C GLY A 174 22.22 10.02 10.88
N GLY A 175 23.53 10.21 10.64
CA GLY A 175 24.33 9.33 9.77
C GLY A 175 24.21 9.63 8.26
N GLU A 176 24.87 8.80 7.45
CA GLU A 176 24.96 8.97 5.99
C GLU A 176 23.60 8.96 5.27
N ASP A 177 22.62 8.27 5.84
CA ASP A 177 21.27 8.13 5.27
C ASP A 177 20.28 9.22 5.74
N SER A 178 20.74 10.22 6.51
CA SER A 178 19.86 11.28 7.07
C SER A 178 19.01 11.98 6.01
N ALA A 179 19.61 12.30 4.86
CA ALA A 179 18.90 12.95 3.76
C ALA A 179 17.81 12.05 3.15
N VAL A 180 18.07 10.74 3.09
CA VAL A 180 17.12 9.74 2.59
C VAL A 180 15.94 9.65 3.56
N TRP A 181 16.19 9.50 4.86
CA TRP A 181 15.11 9.43 5.85
C TRP A 181 14.30 10.73 5.96
N SER A 182 14.94 11.89 5.79
CA SER A 182 14.25 13.17 5.69
C SER A 182 13.27 13.20 4.51
N ARG A 183 13.71 12.71 3.34
CA ARG A 183 12.87 12.60 2.14
C ARG A 183 11.70 11.62 2.34
N PHE A 184 11.96 10.47 2.95
CA PHE A 184 10.93 9.50 3.31
C PHE A 184 9.86 10.12 4.21
N ASN A 185 10.28 10.79 5.29
CA ASN A 185 9.36 11.43 6.23
C ASN A 185 8.56 12.57 5.59
N LYS A 186 9.20 13.35 4.70
CA LYS A 186 8.52 14.39 3.91
C LYS A 186 7.41 13.81 3.04
N ARG A 187 7.67 12.69 2.36
CA ARG A 187 6.65 11.98 1.56
C ARG A 187 5.53 11.40 2.41
N LEU A 188 5.89 10.75 3.53
CA LEU A 188 4.90 10.15 4.43
C LEU A 188 3.91 11.21 4.90
N LYS A 189 4.40 12.35 5.36
CA LYS A 189 3.56 13.50 5.77
C LYS A 189 2.66 13.98 4.62
N ALA A 190 3.21 14.16 3.41
CA ALA A 190 2.42 14.61 2.26
C ALA A 190 1.29 13.62 1.89
N ILE A 191 1.56 12.31 1.98
CA ILE A 191 0.54 11.27 1.75
C ILE A 191 -0.53 11.28 2.84
N GLU A 192 -0.14 11.36 4.11
CA GLU A 192 -1.09 11.41 5.25
C GLU A 192 -1.97 12.65 5.25
N GLU A 193 -1.48 13.75 4.68
CA GLU A 193 -2.21 15.02 4.55
C GLU A 193 -3.11 15.09 3.30
N ARG A 194 -2.94 14.17 2.33
CA ARG A 194 -3.72 14.18 1.08
C ARG A 194 -5.21 13.93 1.33
N PRO A 195 -6.13 14.78 0.83
CA PRO A 195 -7.57 14.59 1.03
C PRO A 195 -8.10 13.23 0.58
N SER A 196 -7.75 12.78 -0.63
CA SER A 196 -8.16 11.48 -1.18
C SER A 196 -7.75 10.29 -0.30
N VAL A 197 -6.59 10.39 0.37
CA VAL A 197 -6.10 9.37 1.30
C VAL A 197 -6.90 9.43 2.60
N ARG A 198 -7.11 10.62 3.17
CA ARG A 198 -7.88 10.80 4.41
C ARG A 198 -9.32 10.30 4.26
N GLU A 199 -9.97 10.64 3.16
CA GLU A 199 -11.37 10.28 2.88
C GLU A 199 -11.59 8.79 2.65
N THR A 200 -10.54 8.05 2.28
CA THR A 200 -10.60 6.59 2.04
C THR A 200 -10.11 5.76 3.22
N THR A 201 -9.62 6.42 4.27
CA THR A 201 -9.02 5.79 5.45
C THR A 201 -10.05 5.62 6.56
N SER A 202 -10.08 4.45 7.22
CA SER A 202 -10.88 4.24 8.44
C SER A 202 -10.23 4.89 9.67
N GLU A 203 -11.01 5.10 10.73
CA GLU A 203 -10.50 5.38 12.08
C GLU A 203 -9.50 4.31 12.58
N LYS A 204 -8.53 4.73 13.40
CA LYS A 204 -7.44 3.89 13.90
C LYS A 204 -7.94 2.66 14.67
N GLU A 205 -9.01 2.80 15.44
CA GLU A 205 -9.61 1.76 16.27
C GLU A 205 -10.09 0.57 15.42
N LYS A 206 -10.61 0.85 14.21
CA LYS A 206 -11.02 -0.21 13.28
C LYS A 206 -9.82 -1.02 12.79
N TYR A 207 -8.67 -0.37 12.59
CA TYR A 207 -7.44 -1.06 12.20
C TYR A 207 -6.88 -1.91 13.34
N LEU A 208 -6.83 -1.41 14.57
CA LEU A 208 -6.26 -2.13 15.72
C LEU A 208 -6.82 -3.55 15.86
N SER A 209 -8.15 -3.71 15.78
CA SER A 209 -8.79 -5.03 15.88
C SER A 209 -8.34 -6.04 14.81
N ILE A 210 -7.90 -5.53 13.65
CA ILE A 210 -7.52 -6.32 12.48
C ILE A 210 -6.01 -6.56 12.48
N TYR A 211 -5.24 -5.51 12.75
CA TYR A 211 -3.79 -5.56 12.85
C TYR A 211 -3.33 -6.39 14.05
N GLN A 212 -4.08 -6.46 15.15
CA GLN A 212 -3.81 -7.41 16.24
C GLN A 212 -3.67 -8.84 15.72
N LYS A 213 -4.58 -9.29 14.84
CA LYS A 213 -4.53 -10.65 14.27
C LYS A 213 -3.29 -10.86 13.41
N TYR A 214 -2.81 -9.83 12.71
CA TYR A 214 -1.54 -9.92 11.98
C TYR A 214 -0.36 -9.90 12.94
N ALA A 215 -0.37 -9.02 13.95
CA ALA A 215 0.68 -8.90 14.95
C ALA A 215 0.89 -10.17 15.76
N ASP A 216 -0.18 -10.95 15.99
CA ASP A 216 -0.18 -12.26 16.66
C ASP A 216 0.04 -13.44 15.70
N ASP A 217 0.28 -13.19 14.40
CA ASP A 217 0.36 -14.19 13.33
C ASP A 217 -0.85 -15.15 13.22
N LYS A 218 -2.05 -14.67 13.55
CA LYS A 218 -3.32 -15.43 13.51
C LYS A 218 -4.24 -15.04 12.38
N ALA A 219 -3.90 -13.98 11.61
CA ALA A 219 -4.70 -13.50 10.49
C ALA A 219 -4.90 -14.59 9.42
N GLN A 220 -6.11 -14.68 8.87
CA GLN A 220 -6.52 -15.71 7.91
C GLN A 220 -6.72 -15.17 6.48
N SER A 221 -6.30 -13.94 6.22
CA SER A 221 -6.29 -13.40 4.86
C SER A 221 -5.31 -14.19 3.98
N GLU A 222 -5.53 -14.15 2.67
CA GLU A 222 -4.59 -14.77 1.72
C GLU A 222 -3.20 -14.16 1.85
N LEU A 223 -3.09 -12.85 2.09
CA LEU A 223 -1.81 -12.19 2.33
C LEU A 223 -1.08 -12.75 3.56
N ALA A 224 -1.77 -12.89 4.69
CA ALA A 224 -1.18 -13.46 5.91
C ALA A 224 -0.67 -14.89 5.68
N LYS A 225 -1.48 -15.71 5.01
CA LYS A 225 -1.10 -17.09 4.64
C LYS A 225 0.08 -17.12 3.69
N ALA A 226 0.16 -16.20 2.72
CA ALA A 226 1.29 -16.08 1.80
C ALA A 226 2.57 -15.70 2.55
N THR A 227 2.51 -14.72 3.45
CA THR A 227 3.67 -14.30 4.26
C THR A 227 4.23 -15.47 5.08
N ARG A 228 3.37 -16.22 5.80
CA ARG A 228 3.80 -17.41 6.56
C ARG A 228 4.47 -18.49 5.70
N LYS A 229 4.10 -18.59 4.42
CA LYS A 229 4.67 -19.55 3.46
C LYS A 229 5.88 -19.01 2.70
N GLY A 230 6.35 -17.80 3.02
CA GLY A 230 7.44 -17.13 2.28
C GLY A 230 7.09 -16.80 0.83
N ARG A 231 5.79 -16.70 0.49
CA ARG A 231 5.30 -16.37 -0.85
C ARG A 231 5.11 -14.86 -0.99
N GLY A 232 5.12 -14.38 -2.23
CA GLY A 232 4.80 -12.98 -2.56
C GLY A 232 3.35 -12.61 -2.23
N VAL A 233 3.01 -11.32 -2.42
CA VAL A 233 1.65 -10.82 -2.31
C VAL A 233 0.75 -11.57 -3.31
N PRO A 234 -0.36 -12.20 -2.87
CA PRO A 234 -1.26 -12.99 -3.72
C PRO A 234 -2.25 -12.15 -4.54
#